data_AF-A0A2G9UEF8-F1
#
_entry.id   AF-A0A2G9UEF8-F1
#
_cell.length_a   1.000
_cell.length_b   1.000
_cell.length_c   1.000
_cell.angle_alpha   90.00
_cell.angle_beta   90.00
_cell.angle_gamma   90.00
#
_symmetry.space_group_name_H-M   'P 1'
#
loop_
_entity.id
_entity.type
_entity.pdbx_description
1 polymer ?
#
loop_
_entity_poly.entity_id
_entity_poly.type
_entity_poly.pdbx_seq_one_letter_code
_entity_poly.pdbx_strand_id
1 'polypeptide(L)'
;MANLPLGKVREMKEKLGLKLFNKAYFGTQADDEKKEQLKRRAIEEKKQEHRGQHRPKEISSRKPVSVFRSVYQEVKKKKRDPRFDNRAGEFKERCFEDNYSFLNELRRQEREELSKQAAECDEQGDTEMAKKIREAIRRMDDRERTKAEQKLKEETYKELRQENIERMMRGERPVFKTKAKVRLMQMEKKFDQLKKNNKLDNYMKRKAKKEARKEAKRKPAFDQKYGYQE
;
A
#
# COMPACT_ATOMS: atom_id res chain seq x y z
N MET A 1 23.85 41.29 31.83
CA MET A 1 24.95 40.46 32.37
C MET A 1 26.25 41.28 32.48
N ALA A 2 26.22 42.48 33.05
CA ALA A 2 27.37 43.40 33.04
C ALA A 2 28.33 43.26 34.23
N ASN A 3 28.15 42.24 35.08
CA ASN A 3 28.87 42.08 36.36
C ASN A 3 29.81 40.86 36.41
N LEU A 4 30.27 40.36 35.26
CA LEU A 4 31.27 39.28 35.21
C LEU A 4 32.69 39.85 35.24
N PRO A 5 33.59 39.36 36.09
CA PRO A 5 34.97 39.83 36.14
C PRO A 5 35.68 39.55 34.81
N LEU A 6 36.49 40.51 34.34
CA LEU A 6 37.12 40.51 33.02
C LEU A 6 37.92 39.23 32.74
N GLY A 7 38.58 38.65 33.76
CA GLY A 7 39.29 37.38 33.66
C GLY A 7 38.40 36.21 33.22
N LYS A 8 37.21 36.07 33.82
CA LYS A 8 36.25 35.02 33.43
C LYS A 8 35.73 35.22 32.01
N VAL A 9 35.52 36.47 31.59
CA VAL A 9 35.08 36.78 30.23
C VAL A 9 36.14 36.37 29.21
N ARG A 10 37.43 36.60 29.51
CA ARG A 10 38.55 36.17 28.67
C ARG A 10 38.66 34.65 28.58
N GLU A 11 38.57 33.95 29.70
CA GLU A 11 38.56 32.48 29.70
C GLU A 11 37.39 31.90 28.90
N MET A 12 36.19 32.50 29.01
CA MET A 12 35.04 32.07 28.22
C MET A 12 35.23 32.33 26.72
N LYS A 13 35.85 33.45 26.35
CA LYS A 13 36.19 33.76 24.96
C LYS A 13 37.21 32.78 24.38
N GLU A 14 38.21 32.38 25.16
CA GLU A 14 39.23 31.40 24.76
C GLU A 14 38.63 29.98 24.65
N LYS A 15 37.73 29.59 25.57
CA LYS A 15 37.05 28.28 25.57
C LYS A 15 35.98 28.13 24.47
N LEU A 16 35.14 29.15 24.27
CA LEU A 16 34.02 29.11 23.31
C LEU A 16 34.43 29.55 21.91
N GLY A 17 35.52 30.31 21.78
CA GLY A 17 35.97 30.93 20.54
C GLY A 17 35.17 32.19 20.17
N LEU A 18 35.80 33.12 19.45
CA LEU A 18 35.28 34.47 19.18
C LEU A 18 33.85 34.50 18.62
N LYS A 19 33.53 33.61 17.67
CA LYS A 19 32.22 33.63 16.97
C LYS A 19 31.07 33.18 17.86
N LEU A 20 31.26 32.09 18.60
CA LEU A 20 30.23 31.56 19.50
C LEU A 20 30.07 32.45 20.73
N PHE A 21 31.21 32.95 21.25
CA PHE A 21 31.23 33.93 22.33
C PHE A 21 30.48 35.21 21.95
N ASN A 22 30.78 35.82 20.79
CA ASN A 22 30.11 37.04 20.36
C ASN A 22 28.61 36.83 20.12
N LYS A 23 28.23 35.69 19.52
CA LYS A 23 26.81 35.33 19.31
C LYS A 23 26.04 35.14 20.62
N ALA A 24 26.66 34.54 21.62
CA ALA A 24 26.04 34.32 22.92
C ALA A 24 26.04 35.58 23.80
N TYR A 25 27.08 36.41 23.72
CA TYR A 25 27.28 37.58 24.58
C TYR A 25 26.56 38.83 24.06
N PHE A 26 26.62 39.10 22.75
CA PHE A 26 25.98 40.25 22.11
C PHE A 26 24.64 39.92 21.45
N GLY A 27 24.24 38.64 21.47
CA GLY A 27 23.04 38.14 20.78
C GLY A 27 23.23 37.98 19.27
N THR A 28 22.23 37.40 18.61
CA THR A 28 22.15 37.40 17.15
C THR A 28 21.64 38.75 16.66
N GLN A 29 22.41 39.42 15.82
CA GLN A 29 21.91 40.60 15.11
C GLN A 29 20.89 40.16 14.05
N ALA A 30 19.85 40.97 13.81
CA ALA A 30 18.81 40.67 12.83
C ALA A 30 19.37 40.40 11.42
N ASP A 31 20.51 41.01 11.08
CA ASP A 31 21.19 40.81 9.81
C ASP A 31 21.89 39.45 9.71
N ASP A 32 22.39 38.91 10.81
CA ASP A 32 22.97 37.56 10.86
C ASP A 32 21.90 36.48 10.71
N GLU A 33 20.71 36.69 11.29
CA GLU A 33 19.57 35.78 11.12
C GLU A 33 19.05 35.80 9.69
N LYS A 34 18.91 36.98 9.08
CA LYS A 34 18.56 37.11 7.65
C LYS A 34 19.59 36.41 6.77
N LYS A 35 20.88 36.54 7.07
CA LYS A 35 21.98 35.88 6.33
C LYS A 35 21.95 34.36 6.49
N GLU A 36 21.60 33.85 7.67
CA GLU A 36 21.36 32.42 7.92
C GLU A 36 20.15 31.90 7.12
N GLN A 37 19.04 32.63 7.13
CA GLN A 37 17.83 32.27 6.38
C GLN A 37 18.07 32.26 4.87
N LEU A 38 18.76 33.26 4.33
CA LEU A 38 19.18 33.30 2.92
C LEU A 38 20.08 32.12 2.54
N LYS A 39 21.03 31.76 3.41
CA LYS A 39 21.87 30.57 3.20
C LYS A 39 21.04 29.28 3.19
N ARG A 40 20.08 29.13 4.10
CA ARG A 40 19.20 27.95 4.15
C ARG A 40 18.34 27.85 2.89
N ARG A 41 17.75 28.96 2.44
CA ARG A 41 16.98 29.02 1.18
C ARG A 41 17.83 28.66 -0.03
N ALA A 42 19.04 29.21 -0.14
CA ALA A 42 19.96 28.88 -1.22
C ALA A 42 20.40 27.39 -1.22
N ILE A 43 20.51 26.77 -0.03
CA ILE A 43 20.79 25.33 0.10
C ILE A 43 19.59 24.50 -0.36
N GLU A 44 18.37 24.90 0.02
CA GLU A 44 17.14 24.23 -0.41
C GLU A 44 16.92 24.34 -1.92
N GLU A 45 17.10 25.52 -2.50
CA GLU A 45 17.01 25.75 -3.95
C GLU A 45 17.99 24.86 -4.72
N LYS A 46 19.26 24.81 -4.33
CA LYS A 46 20.25 23.90 -4.93
C LYS A 46 19.86 22.43 -4.79
N LYS A 47 19.28 22.04 -3.65
CA LYS A 47 18.80 20.67 -3.44
C LYS A 47 17.61 20.35 -4.34
N GLN A 48 16.77 21.33 -4.65
CA GLN A 48 15.65 21.18 -5.57
C GLN A 48 16.08 21.16 -7.05
N GLU A 49 17.09 21.95 -7.44
CA GLU A 49 17.66 21.90 -8.80
C GLU A 49 18.28 20.53 -9.11
N HIS A 50 18.85 19.85 -8.12
CA HIS A 50 19.45 18.52 -8.28
C HIS A 50 18.46 17.35 -8.11
N ARG A 51 17.14 17.55 -8.30
CA ARG A 51 16.16 16.46 -8.28
C ARG A 51 16.26 15.60 -9.55
N GLY A 52 17.00 14.49 -9.46
CA GLY A 52 17.04 13.43 -10.47
C GLY A 52 18.28 12.58 -10.34
N GLN A 53 18.13 11.25 -10.21
CA GLN A 53 19.27 10.33 -10.04
C GLN A 53 20.19 10.27 -11.28
N HIS A 54 19.68 10.66 -12.45
CA HIS A 54 20.37 10.57 -13.73
C HIS A 54 20.68 11.94 -14.37
N ARG A 55 20.49 13.06 -13.64
CA ARG A 55 20.81 14.39 -14.16
C ARG A 55 22.30 14.70 -13.95
N PRO A 56 23.03 15.22 -14.95
CA PRO A 56 24.40 15.72 -14.78
C PRO A 56 24.48 16.77 -13.66
N LYS A 57 25.56 16.75 -12.87
CA LYS A 57 25.77 17.69 -11.77
C LYS A 57 26.97 18.58 -12.10
N GLU A 58 26.76 19.89 -12.01
CA GLU A 58 27.85 20.86 -12.10
C GLU A 58 28.71 20.79 -10.82
N ILE A 59 30.01 20.59 -10.99
CA ILE A 59 31.00 20.53 -9.90
C ILE A 59 32.12 21.51 -10.24
N SER A 60 32.60 22.26 -9.24
CA SER A 60 33.71 23.20 -9.44
C SER A 60 35.00 22.47 -9.79
N SER A 61 35.71 22.94 -10.82
CA SER A 61 37.02 22.48 -11.24
C SER A 61 38.11 22.61 -10.17
N ARG A 62 37.89 23.46 -9.15
CA ARG A 62 38.82 23.65 -8.02
C ARG A 62 38.75 22.53 -6.98
N LYS A 63 37.74 21.66 -7.04
CA LYS A 63 37.64 20.50 -6.14
C LYS A 63 38.48 19.36 -6.73
N PRO A 64 39.61 18.97 -6.11
CA PRO A 64 40.41 17.86 -6.60
C PRO A 64 39.60 16.56 -6.49
N VAL A 65 39.69 15.72 -7.51
CA VAL A 65 39.10 14.38 -7.49
C VAL A 65 39.90 13.54 -6.50
N SER A 66 39.24 12.82 -5.60
CA SER A 66 39.95 11.93 -4.67
C SER A 66 40.61 10.78 -5.42
N VAL A 67 41.92 10.62 -5.27
CA VAL A 67 42.67 9.51 -5.90
C VAL A 67 42.32 8.16 -5.25
N PHE A 68 41.95 8.19 -3.97
CA PHE A 68 41.51 7.00 -3.24
C PHE A 68 40.05 6.67 -3.59
N ARG A 69 39.84 5.55 -4.27
CA ARG A 69 38.52 4.93 -4.38
C ARG A 69 38.18 4.31 -3.02
N SER A 70 37.11 4.74 -2.34
CA SER A 70 36.70 4.06 -1.10
C SER A 70 36.28 2.63 -1.45
N VAL A 71 37.15 1.66 -1.18
CA VAL A 71 36.92 0.25 -1.49
C VAL A 71 35.74 -0.30 -0.70
N TYR A 72 35.51 0.25 0.50
CA TYR A 72 34.35 -0.04 1.34
C TYR A 72 33.32 1.06 1.18
N GLN A 73 32.16 0.73 0.60
CA GLN A 73 30.99 1.57 0.74
C GLN A 73 30.60 1.58 2.21
N GLU A 74 30.49 2.75 2.83
CA GLU A 74 29.95 2.87 4.19
C GLU A 74 28.58 2.18 4.24
N VAL A 75 28.48 1.06 4.94
CA VAL A 75 27.20 0.36 5.15
C VAL A 75 26.37 1.21 6.09
N LYS A 76 25.62 2.15 5.50
CA LYS A 76 24.68 2.99 6.26
C LYS A 76 23.73 2.06 7.01
N LYS A 77 23.70 2.16 8.33
CA LYS A 77 22.74 1.43 9.18
C LYS A 77 21.34 1.86 8.77
N LYS A 78 20.68 1.05 7.93
CA LYS A 78 19.28 1.28 7.55
C LYS A 78 18.43 1.06 8.80
N LYS A 79 17.49 1.97 9.09
CA LYS A 79 16.45 1.71 10.09
C LYS A 79 15.62 0.53 9.57
N ARG A 80 15.42 -0.47 10.43
CA ARG A 80 14.72 -1.71 10.09
C ARG A 80 13.38 -1.69 10.76
N ASP A 81 12.33 -1.92 9.98
CA ASP A 81 10.99 -2.11 10.51
C ASP A 81 10.74 -3.63 10.56
N PRO A 82 10.62 -4.23 11.75
CA PRO A 82 10.44 -5.68 11.87
C PRO A 82 9.17 -6.17 11.14
N ARG A 83 8.17 -5.31 10.92
CA ARG A 83 6.95 -5.70 10.18
C ARG A 83 7.21 -5.93 8.69
N PHE A 84 8.25 -5.31 8.15
CA PHE A 84 8.58 -5.32 6.72
C PHE A 84 9.98 -5.88 6.46
N ASP A 85 10.61 -6.48 7.47
CA ASP A 85 11.94 -7.09 7.34
C ASP A 85 11.78 -8.58 7.10
N ASN A 86 12.30 -9.08 5.97
CA ASN A 86 12.25 -10.50 5.61
C ASN A 86 12.87 -11.42 6.68
N ARG A 87 13.69 -10.88 7.58
CA ARG A 87 14.31 -11.62 8.70
C ARG A 87 13.37 -11.87 9.88
N ALA A 88 12.26 -11.14 9.98
CA ALA A 88 11.29 -11.31 11.05
C ALA A 88 10.31 -12.48 10.82
N GLY A 89 10.41 -13.17 9.69
CA GLY A 89 9.58 -14.31 9.32
C GLY A 89 8.64 -14.03 8.16
N GLU A 90 7.97 -15.08 7.68
CA GLU A 90 7.03 -15.00 6.56
C GLU A 90 5.58 -14.84 7.04
N PHE A 91 4.79 -14.10 6.26
CA PHE A 91 3.37 -13.95 6.50
C PHE A 91 2.62 -15.26 6.25
N LYS A 92 2.05 -15.83 7.32
CA LYS A 92 1.18 -17.01 7.24
C LYS A 92 -0.28 -16.58 7.32
N GLU A 93 -0.94 -16.55 6.17
CA GLU A 93 -2.34 -16.09 6.03
C GLU A 93 -3.29 -16.81 6.99
N ARG A 94 -3.20 -18.15 7.09
CA ARG A 94 -4.04 -18.93 8.02
C ARG A 94 -3.88 -18.49 9.49
N CYS A 95 -2.65 -18.39 9.98
CA CYS A 95 -2.38 -17.95 11.35
C CYS A 95 -2.87 -16.52 11.58
N PHE A 96 -2.74 -15.65 10.58
CA PHE A 96 -3.26 -14.30 10.66
C PHE A 96 -4.79 -14.28 10.73
N GLU A 97 -5.48 -15.05 9.89
CA GLU A 97 -6.94 -15.15 9.94
C GLU A 97 -7.44 -15.68 11.29
N ASP A 98 -6.76 -16.68 11.86
CA ASP A 98 -7.11 -17.27 13.15
C ASP A 98 -6.88 -16.26 14.29
N ASN A 99 -5.68 -15.67 14.36
CA ASN A 99 -5.28 -14.72 15.40
C ASN A 99 -6.10 -13.42 15.37
N TYR A 100 -6.52 -12.97 14.19
CA TYR A 100 -7.27 -11.72 13.99
C TYR A 100 -8.72 -11.97 13.56
N SER A 101 -9.27 -13.13 13.90
CA SER A 101 -10.65 -13.52 13.59
C SER A 101 -11.67 -12.55 14.20
N PHE A 102 -11.37 -11.97 15.37
CA PHE A 102 -12.20 -10.96 16.05
C PHE A 102 -12.47 -9.70 15.21
N LEU A 103 -11.58 -9.37 14.25
CA LEU A 103 -11.78 -8.23 13.35
C LEU A 103 -13.00 -8.42 12.44
N ASN A 104 -13.49 -9.64 12.26
CA ASN A 104 -14.72 -9.87 11.49
C ASN A 104 -15.94 -9.36 12.24
N GLU A 105 -15.97 -9.53 13.57
CA GLU A 105 -17.04 -9.01 14.42
C GLU A 105 -17.00 -7.49 14.45
N LEU A 106 -15.82 -6.90 14.64
CA LEU A 106 -15.65 -5.45 14.65
C LEU A 106 -16.12 -4.82 13.33
N ARG A 107 -15.72 -5.40 12.19
CA ARG A 107 -16.18 -4.91 10.87
C ARG A 107 -17.68 -5.02 10.67
N ARG A 108 -18.32 -6.05 11.24
CA ARG A 108 -19.78 -6.20 11.19
C ARG A 108 -20.47 -5.06 11.96
N GLN A 109 -19.97 -4.75 13.15
CA GLN A 109 -20.46 -3.64 13.97
C GLN A 109 -20.24 -2.29 13.28
N GLU A 110 -19.03 -2.04 12.77
CA GLU A 110 -18.72 -0.83 11.99
C GLU A 110 -19.66 -0.66 10.78
N ARG A 111 -19.99 -1.76 10.07
CA ARG A 111 -20.93 -1.72 8.95
C ARG A 111 -22.33 -1.31 9.40
N GLU A 112 -22.79 -1.81 10.54
CA GLU A 112 -24.10 -1.48 11.11
C GLU A 112 -24.17 -0.04 11.58
N GLU A 113 -23.13 0.47 12.22
CA GLU A 113 -23.00 1.87 12.60
C GLU A 113 -23.02 2.80 11.39
N LEU A 114 -22.24 2.50 10.34
CA LEU A 114 -22.25 3.26 9.09
C LEU A 114 -23.63 3.22 8.43
N SER A 115 -24.35 2.10 8.52
CA SER A 115 -25.72 2.01 7.97
C SER A 115 -26.69 2.93 8.72
N LYS A 116 -26.56 3.06 10.04
CA LYS A 116 -27.37 3.98 10.85
C LYS A 116 -27.03 5.43 10.50
N GLN A 117 -25.74 5.77 10.44
CA GLN A 117 -25.27 7.11 10.06
C GLN A 117 -25.74 7.50 8.65
N ALA A 118 -25.76 6.55 7.69
CA ALA A 118 -26.28 6.83 6.36
C ALA A 118 -27.77 7.20 6.40
N ALA A 119 -28.57 6.52 7.21
CA ALA A 119 -29.99 6.82 7.39
C ALA A 119 -30.20 8.18 8.07
N GLU A 120 -29.44 8.47 9.12
CA GLU A 120 -29.47 9.77 9.82
C GLU A 120 -29.09 10.93 8.88
N CYS A 121 -28.07 10.76 8.02
CA CYS A 121 -27.72 11.77 7.02
C CYS A 121 -28.80 11.96 5.95
N ASP A 122 -29.48 10.89 5.54
CA ASP A 122 -30.61 10.96 4.61
C ASP A 122 -31.80 11.71 5.26
N GLU A 123 -32.06 11.51 6.56
CA GLU A 123 -33.09 12.25 7.33
C GLU A 123 -32.74 13.74 7.51
N GLN A 124 -31.46 14.05 7.71
CA GLN A 124 -30.96 15.43 7.83
C GLN A 124 -30.86 16.17 6.49
N GLY A 125 -31.05 15.48 5.37
CA GLY A 125 -30.99 16.06 4.03
C GLY A 125 -29.57 16.22 3.46
N ASP A 126 -28.54 15.67 4.10
CA ASP A 126 -27.16 15.69 3.60
C ASP A 126 -26.89 14.50 2.66
N THR A 127 -27.38 14.65 1.43
CA THR A 127 -27.32 13.61 0.40
C THR A 127 -25.90 13.23 -0.01
N GLU A 128 -24.95 14.18 0.00
CA GLU A 128 -23.56 13.95 -0.39
C GLU A 128 -22.81 13.13 0.68
N MET A 129 -23.04 13.44 1.96
CA MET A 129 -22.45 12.66 3.04
C MET A 129 -23.03 11.25 3.10
N ALA A 130 -24.36 11.10 2.99
CA ALA A 130 -25.01 9.80 2.93
C ALA A 130 -24.51 8.94 1.77
N LYS A 131 -24.22 9.55 0.61
CA LYS A 131 -23.63 8.85 -0.54
C LYS A 131 -22.21 8.35 -0.25
N LYS A 132 -21.35 9.18 0.36
CA LYS A 132 -19.99 8.77 0.76
C LYS A 132 -20.00 7.59 1.74
N ILE A 133 -20.93 7.60 2.69
CA ILE A 133 -21.11 6.52 3.65
C ILE A 133 -21.57 5.23 2.95
N ARG A 134 -22.56 5.31 2.05
CA ARG A 134 -23.01 4.17 1.23
C ARG A 134 -21.89 3.60 0.36
N GLU A 135 -21.03 4.44 -0.20
CA GLU A 135 -19.85 4.00 -0.95
C GLU A 135 -18.82 3.29 -0.05
N ALA A 136 -18.66 3.71 1.21
CA ALA A 136 -17.84 3.00 2.18
C ALA A 136 -18.41 1.60 2.50
N ILE A 137 -19.71 1.51 2.79
CA ILE A 137 -20.41 0.23 3.03
C ILE A 137 -20.24 -0.70 1.83
N ARG A 138 -20.47 -0.20 0.60
CA ARG A 138 -20.30 -0.98 -0.62
C ARG A 138 -18.87 -1.54 -0.75
N ARG A 139 -17.85 -0.74 -0.42
CA ARG A 139 -16.44 -1.20 -0.43
C ARG A 139 -16.21 -2.30 0.61
N MET A 140 -16.85 -2.24 1.77
CA MET A 140 -16.78 -3.31 2.78
C MET A 140 -17.44 -4.59 2.27
N ASP A 141 -18.66 -4.50 1.74
CA ASP A 141 -19.38 -5.65 1.18
C ASP A 141 -18.61 -6.33 0.05
N ASP A 142 -18.02 -5.54 -0.86
CA ASP A 142 -17.25 -6.07 -1.98
C ASP A 142 -15.98 -6.78 -1.47
N ARG A 143 -15.34 -6.28 -0.39
CA ARG A 143 -14.20 -6.97 0.26
C ARG A 143 -14.63 -8.27 0.94
N GLU A 144 -15.80 -8.31 1.58
CA GLU A 144 -16.32 -9.54 2.21
C GLU A 144 -16.64 -10.59 1.15
N ARG A 145 -17.26 -10.19 0.04
CA ARG A 145 -17.55 -11.07 -1.10
C ARG A 145 -16.28 -11.65 -1.71
N THR A 146 -15.24 -10.84 -1.93
CA THR A 146 -13.98 -11.35 -2.49
C THR A 146 -13.28 -12.32 -1.54
N LYS A 147 -13.29 -12.05 -0.23
CA LYS A 147 -12.79 -12.99 0.78
C LYS A 147 -13.57 -14.29 0.80
N ALA A 148 -14.90 -14.24 0.75
CA ALA A 148 -15.73 -15.45 0.69
C ALA A 148 -15.42 -16.29 -0.55
N GLU A 149 -15.22 -15.66 -1.71
CA GLU A 149 -14.80 -16.36 -2.93
C GLU A 149 -13.39 -16.97 -2.83
N GLN A 150 -12.46 -16.33 -2.12
CA GLN A 150 -11.12 -16.88 -1.86
C GLN A 150 -11.21 -18.09 -0.93
N LYS A 151 -11.96 -17.98 0.18
CA LYS A 151 -12.18 -19.08 1.12
C LYS A 151 -12.79 -20.30 0.45
N LEU A 152 -13.78 -20.13 -0.42
CA LEU A 152 -14.35 -21.25 -1.19
C LEU A 152 -13.30 -21.98 -2.04
N LYS A 153 -12.39 -21.23 -2.67
CA LYS A 153 -11.30 -21.83 -3.45
C LYS A 153 -10.33 -22.56 -2.53
N GLU A 154 -9.96 -21.96 -1.41
CA GLU A 154 -9.08 -22.62 -0.43
C GLU A 154 -9.68 -23.90 0.13
N GLU A 155 -10.97 -23.91 0.42
CA GLU A 155 -11.72 -25.09 0.84
C GLU A 155 -11.64 -26.20 -0.19
N THR A 156 -11.81 -25.90 -1.49
CA THR A 156 -11.59 -26.92 -2.54
C THR A 156 -10.18 -27.51 -2.48
N TYR A 157 -9.14 -26.70 -2.24
CA TYR A 157 -7.77 -27.23 -2.10
C TYR A 157 -7.56 -27.98 -0.78
N LYS A 158 -8.24 -27.59 0.30
CA LYS A 158 -8.19 -28.30 1.59
C LYS A 158 -8.81 -29.69 1.45
N GLU A 159 -9.99 -29.80 0.84
CA GLU A 159 -10.65 -31.08 0.58
C GLU A 159 -9.79 -31.99 -0.30
N LEU A 160 -9.23 -31.47 -1.40
CA LEU A 160 -8.34 -32.27 -2.26
C LEU A 160 -7.07 -32.74 -1.53
N ARG A 161 -6.57 -31.97 -0.57
CA ARG A 161 -5.45 -32.40 0.28
C ARG A 161 -5.90 -33.47 1.26
N GLN A 162 -7.06 -33.31 1.89
CA GLN A 162 -7.64 -34.28 2.81
C GLN A 162 -7.92 -35.62 2.11
N GLU A 163 -8.58 -35.61 0.95
CA GLU A 163 -8.81 -36.81 0.13
C GLU A 163 -7.50 -37.58 -0.16
N ASN A 164 -6.42 -36.86 -0.42
CA ASN A 164 -5.11 -37.46 -0.69
C ASN A 164 -4.43 -38.01 0.56
N ILE A 165 -4.55 -37.30 1.69
CA ILE A 165 -4.09 -37.80 2.99
C ILE A 165 -4.83 -39.09 3.33
N GLU A 166 -6.16 -39.12 3.19
CA GLU A 166 -6.98 -40.30 3.46
C GLU A 166 -6.65 -41.49 2.56
N ARG A 167 -6.33 -41.26 1.28
CA ARG A 167 -5.80 -42.31 0.38
C ARG A 167 -4.47 -42.87 0.89
N MET A 168 -3.55 -41.98 1.23
CA MET A 168 -2.24 -42.38 1.73
C MET A 168 -2.35 -43.17 3.04
N MET A 169 -3.26 -42.78 3.95
CA MET A 169 -3.51 -43.50 5.20
C MET A 169 -4.06 -44.92 4.94
N ARG A 170 -4.78 -45.13 3.84
CA ARG A 170 -5.23 -46.46 3.38
C ARG A 170 -4.15 -47.25 2.64
N GLY A 171 -2.98 -46.66 2.38
CA GLY A 171 -1.90 -47.24 1.57
C GLY A 171 -2.07 -47.04 0.06
N GLU A 172 -3.07 -46.27 -0.38
CA GLU A 172 -3.28 -45.92 -1.78
C GLU A 172 -2.41 -44.72 -2.19
N ARG A 173 -2.06 -44.62 -3.48
CA ARG A 173 -1.30 -43.49 -4.01
C ARG A 173 -2.17 -42.23 -4.11
N PRO A 174 -1.64 -41.03 -3.79
CA PRO A 174 -2.39 -39.78 -3.93
C PRO A 174 -2.70 -39.47 -5.40
N VAL A 175 -3.84 -38.84 -5.65
CA VAL A 175 -4.34 -38.48 -6.98
C VAL A 175 -4.48 -36.96 -7.09
N PHE A 176 -3.68 -36.37 -7.97
CA PHE A 176 -3.71 -34.93 -8.23
C PHE A 176 -4.60 -34.61 -9.43
N LYS A 177 -5.62 -33.77 -9.21
CA LYS A 177 -6.52 -33.30 -10.27
C LYS A 177 -5.85 -32.15 -11.05
N THR A 178 -6.06 -32.11 -12.37
CA THR A 178 -5.53 -31.03 -13.22
C THR A 178 -6.17 -29.68 -12.89
N LYS A 179 -5.50 -28.57 -13.20
CA LYS A 179 -6.02 -27.20 -12.95
C LYS A 179 -7.39 -26.96 -13.60
N ALA A 180 -7.68 -27.60 -14.74
CA ALA A 180 -8.98 -27.51 -15.39
C ALA A 180 -10.08 -28.20 -14.57
N LYS A 181 -9.82 -29.42 -14.08
CA LYS A 181 -10.74 -30.16 -13.20
C LYS A 181 -10.97 -29.42 -11.87
N VAL A 182 -9.93 -28.83 -11.28
CA VAL A 182 -10.08 -28.01 -10.06
C VAL A 182 -10.96 -26.80 -10.30
N ARG A 183 -10.80 -26.11 -11.44
CA ARG A 183 -11.67 -25.00 -11.80
C ARG A 183 -13.12 -25.45 -11.98
N LEU A 184 -13.36 -26.62 -12.58
CA LEU A 184 -14.72 -27.16 -12.72
C LEU A 184 -15.37 -27.41 -11.36
N MET A 185 -14.69 -28.08 -10.43
CA MET A 185 -15.18 -28.28 -9.06
C MET A 185 -15.46 -26.96 -8.34
N GLN A 186 -14.61 -25.95 -8.51
CA GLN A 186 -14.86 -24.61 -7.97
C GLN A 186 -16.10 -23.94 -8.59
N MET A 187 -16.35 -24.14 -9.89
CA MET A 187 -17.54 -23.63 -10.57
C MET A 187 -18.81 -24.34 -10.10
N GLU A 188 -18.77 -25.66 -9.92
CA GLU A 188 -19.88 -26.46 -9.39
C GLU A 188 -20.29 -25.97 -8.00
N LYS A 189 -19.33 -25.86 -7.07
CA LYS A 189 -19.62 -25.31 -5.73
C LYS A 189 -20.19 -23.90 -5.77
N LYS A 190 -19.65 -23.05 -6.65
CA LYS A 190 -20.17 -21.68 -6.83
C LYS A 190 -21.58 -21.69 -7.38
N PHE A 191 -21.89 -22.60 -8.30
CA PHE A 191 -23.24 -22.79 -8.84
C PHE A 191 -24.22 -23.20 -7.74
N ASP A 192 -23.84 -24.17 -6.90
CA ASP A 192 -24.67 -24.63 -5.79
C ASP A 192 -24.93 -23.53 -4.76
N GLN A 193 -23.90 -22.73 -4.42
CA GLN A 193 -24.06 -21.56 -3.57
C GLN A 193 -25.01 -20.52 -4.15
N LEU A 194 -24.90 -20.24 -5.45
CA LEU A 194 -25.79 -19.29 -6.13
C LEU A 194 -27.23 -19.81 -6.21
N LYS A 195 -27.41 -21.12 -6.38
CA LYS A 195 -28.70 -21.80 -6.37
C LYS A 195 -29.33 -21.70 -4.97
N LYS A 196 -28.58 -22.01 -3.90
CA LYS A 196 -29.03 -21.85 -2.50
C LYS A 196 -29.45 -20.41 -2.18
N ASN A 197 -28.71 -19.43 -2.71
CA ASN A 197 -28.97 -18.02 -2.47
C ASN A 197 -30.03 -17.40 -3.41
N ASN A 198 -30.67 -18.19 -4.29
CA ASN A 198 -31.61 -17.72 -5.33
C ASN A 198 -31.05 -16.61 -6.22
N LYS A 199 -29.72 -16.56 -6.41
CA LYS A 199 -29.00 -15.54 -7.22
C LYS A 199 -28.50 -16.09 -8.56
N LEU A 200 -28.79 -17.37 -8.84
CA LEU A 200 -28.31 -18.06 -10.03
C LEU A 200 -28.81 -17.41 -11.33
N ASP A 201 -30.11 -17.12 -11.44
CA ASP A 201 -30.68 -16.54 -12.67
C ASP A 201 -30.07 -15.18 -13.00
N ASN A 202 -29.91 -14.34 -11.99
CA ASN A 202 -29.27 -13.04 -12.14
C ASN A 202 -27.79 -13.18 -12.56
N TYR A 203 -27.09 -14.17 -12.01
CA TYR A 203 -25.73 -14.48 -12.42
C TYR A 203 -25.66 -14.94 -13.89
N MET A 204 -26.55 -15.85 -14.29
CA MET A 204 -26.62 -16.37 -15.66
C MET A 204 -26.98 -15.28 -16.67
N LYS A 205 -27.97 -14.41 -16.35
CA LYS A 205 -28.30 -13.23 -17.17
C LYS A 205 -27.09 -12.31 -17.35
N ARG A 206 -26.37 -12.00 -16.27
CA ARG A 206 -25.15 -11.17 -16.33
C ARG A 206 -24.03 -11.84 -17.13
N LYS A 207 -23.88 -13.16 -17.01
CA LYS A 207 -22.89 -13.94 -17.74
C LYS A 207 -23.20 -13.97 -19.24
N ALA A 208 -24.44 -14.27 -19.62
CA ALA A 208 -24.92 -14.26 -20.99
C ALA A 208 -24.73 -12.87 -21.63
N LYS A 209 -25.10 -11.79 -20.93
CA LYS A 209 -24.85 -10.41 -21.42
C LYS A 209 -23.37 -10.12 -21.65
N LYS A 210 -22.49 -10.62 -20.78
CA LYS A 210 -21.03 -10.45 -20.92
C LYS A 210 -20.48 -11.25 -22.09
N GLU A 211 -20.99 -12.45 -22.34
CA GLU A 211 -20.61 -13.29 -23.48
C GLU A 211 -21.10 -12.71 -24.79
N ALA A 212 -22.36 -12.29 -24.88
CA ALA A 212 -22.90 -11.58 -26.04
C ALA A 212 -22.07 -10.33 -26.38
N ARG A 213 -21.67 -9.53 -25.38
CA ARG A 213 -20.79 -8.37 -25.60
C ARG A 213 -19.39 -8.76 -26.11
N LYS A 214 -18.83 -9.88 -25.64
CA LYS A 214 -17.55 -10.39 -26.14
C LYS A 214 -17.67 -10.88 -27.57
N GLU A 215 -18.74 -11.59 -27.89
CA GLU A 215 -19.03 -12.08 -29.23
C GLU A 215 -19.22 -10.90 -30.20
N ALA A 216 -20.00 -9.89 -29.82
CA ALA A 216 -20.17 -8.66 -30.61
C ALA A 216 -18.84 -7.95 -30.89
N LYS A 217 -17.90 -7.93 -29.92
CA LYS A 217 -16.55 -7.39 -30.12
C LYS A 217 -15.65 -8.27 -30.99
N ARG A 218 -15.89 -9.58 -31.03
CA ARG A 218 -15.12 -10.55 -31.82
C ARG A 218 -15.58 -10.57 -33.28
N LYS A 219 -16.85 -10.24 -33.53
CA LYS A 219 -17.36 -10.06 -34.90
C LYS A 219 -16.63 -8.88 -35.54
N PRO A 220 -16.08 -9.03 -36.76
CA PRO A 220 -15.49 -7.91 -37.48
C PRO A 220 -16.53 -6.82 -37.69
N ALA A 221 -16.09 -5.56 -37.74
CA ALA A 221 -16.98 -4.45 -38.05
C ALA A 221 -17.66 -4.69 -39.42
N PHE A 222 -18.90 -4.23 -39.56
CA PHE A 222 -19.67 -4.42 -40.80
C PHE A 222 -18.88 -3.92 -42.04
N ASP A 223 -18.24 -2.75 -41.95
CA ASP A 223 -17.37 -2.19 -42.99
C ASP A 223 -16.13 -3.04 -43.30
N GLN A 224 -15.56 -3.74 -42.32
CA GLN A 224 -14.41 -4.63 -42.55
C GLN A 224 -14.82 -5.95 -43.21
N LYS A 225 -16.07 -6.37 -43.08
CA LYS A 225 -16.59 -7.62 -43.63
C LYS A 225 -17.29 -7.45 -44.98
N TYR A 226 -17.90 -6.29 -45.21
CA TYR A 226 -18.76 -6.00 -46.37
C TYR A 226 -18.53 -4.63 -47.00
N GLY A 227 -17.54 -3.85 -46.54
CA GLY A 227 -17.19 -2.58 -47.17
C GLY A 227 -16.71 -2.82 -48.59
N TYR A 228 -17.30 -2.10 -49.55
CA TYR A 228 -16.78 -2.00 -50.90
C TYR A 228 -15.40 -1.33 -50.81
N GLN A 229 -14.38 -1.99 -51.35
CA GLN A 229 -13.09 -1.35 -51.60
C GLN A 229 -13.34 -0.26 -52.65
N GLU A 230 -13.12 1.01 -52.30
CA GLU A 230 -12.94 2.07 -53.29
C GLU A 230 -11.67 1.83 -54.12
#